data_AF-A0A3P8A9Y0-F1
#
_entry.id   AF-A0A3P8A9Y0-F1
#
_cell.length_a   1.000
_cell.length_b   1.000
_cell.length_c   1.000
_cell.angle_alpha   90.00
_cell.angle_beta   90.00
_cell.angle_gamma   90.00
#
_symmetry.space_group_name_H-M   'P 1'
#
loop_
_entity.id
_entity.type
_entity.pdbx_description
1 polymer ?
#
loop_
_entity_poly.entity_id
_entity_poly.type
_entity_poly.pdbx_seq_one_letter_code
_entity_poly.pdbx_strand_id
1 'polypeptide(L)'
;MENQSERDRETLETIHHQRIEAQMLEHRNAMQNAWEKAVNIKNPNNFTLFETLKRLFRVVEHDRSHYVKRFERLRNMELPEAAQQLASIKDRLVELDILLNKSLEKINLHPELNSSLLTYANYLRNNKYRKSEAQSKAVLFADITLPDMIKLPTFQEQASLKAEKIIAKHRHHLEPLYLDKLTTNKSNKSWIKPPKRQKMLTDHLFGGNQNKSKLLKLSRIYLYYHFKIYRFF
;
A
#
# COMPACT_ATOMS: atom_id res chain seq x y z
N MET A 1 -15.94 27.28 -15.00
CA MET A 1 -14.53 27.62 -14.71
C MET A 1 -13.86 26.52 -13.90
N GLU A 2 -14.52 25.94 -12.90
CA GLU A 2 -14.00 24.84 -12.06
C GLU A 2 -13.52 23.61 -12.86
N ASN A 3 -14.34 23.10 -13.78
CA ASN A 3 -13.96 21.96 -14.64
C ASN A 3 -12.77 22.22 -15.58
N GLN A 4 -12.41 23.47 -15.88
CA GLN A 4 -11.22 23.76 -16.70
C GLN A 4 -9.98 23.78 -15.82
N SER A 5 -10.07 24.39 -14.63
CA SER A 5 -9.00 24.40 -13.64
C SER A 5 -8.62 23.00 -13.15
N GLU A 6 -9.58 22.11 -12.98
CA GLU A 6 -9.33 20.71 -12.59
C GLU A 6 -8.62 19.93 -13.71
N ARG A 7 -9.11 20.06 -14.96
CA ARG A 7 -8.47 19.43 -16.12
C ARG A 7 -7.05 19.92 -16.35
N ASP A 8 -6.81 21.21 -16.17
CA ASP A 8 -5.47 21.80 -16.31
C ASP A 8 -4.53 21.28 -15.19
N ARG A 9 -5.03 21.09 -13.97
CA ARG A 9 -4.28 20.50 -12.85
C ARG A 9 -3.91 19.04 -13.11
N GLU A 10 -4.88 18.22 -13.51
CA GLU A 10 -4.67 16.80 -13.85
C GLU A 10 -3.63 16.63 -14.97
N THR A 11 -3.70 17.49 -15.99
CA THR A 11 -2.76 17.50 -17.11
C THR A 11 -1.35 17.85 -16.63
N LEU A 12 -1.21 18.89 -15.79
CA LEU A 12 0.08 19.30 -15.26
C LEU A 12 0.69 18.21 -14.37
N GLU A 13 -0.10 17.59 -13.50
CA GLU A 13 0.34 16.49 -12.65
C GLU A 13 0.80 15.30 -13.50
N THR A 14 0.05 14.94 -14.55
CA THR A 14 0.42 13.85 -15.46
C THR A 14 1.77 14.13 -16.13
N ILE A 15 1.96 15.33 -16.69
CA ILE A 15 3.23 15.73 -17.32
C ILE A 15 4.38 15.69 -16.30
N HIS A 16 4.15 16.16 -15.07
CA HIS A 16 5.16 16.14 -14.02
C HIS A 16 5.61 14.73 -13.68
N HIS A 17 4.66 13.78 -13.53
CA HIS A 17 4.99 12.38 -13.27
C HIS A 17 5.76 11.75 -14.43
N GLN A 18 5.36 11.99 -15.68
CA GLN A 18 6.07 11.50 -16.85
C GLN A 18 7.52 12.00 -16.91
N ARG A 19 7.76 13.27 -16.56
CA ARG A 19 9.11 13.83 -16.49
C ARG A 19 9.96 13.18 -15.41
N ILE A 20 9.39 12.95 -14.23
CA ILE A 20 10.08 12.25 -13.14
C ILE A 20 10.46 10.83 -13.59
N GLU A 21 9.54 10.08 -14.18
CA GLU A 21 9.81 8.72 -14.65
C GLU A 21 10.88 8.68 -15.75
N ALA A 22 10.87 9.65 -16.66
CA ALA A 22 11.88 9.78 -17.71
C ALA A 22 13.27 10.05 -17.11
N GLN A 23 13.38 10.98 -16.16
CA GLN A 23 14.65 11.29 -15.47
C GLN A 23 15.17 10.09 -14.67
N MET A 24 14.27 9.37 -13.99
CA MET A 24 14.63 8.15 -13.25
C MET A 24 15.16 7.07 -14.20
N LEU A 25 14.49 6.85 -15.34
CA LEU A 25 14.93 5.92 -16.37
C LEU A 25 16.30 6.30 -16.94
N GLU A 26 16.52 7.57 -17.27
CA GLU A 26 17.80 8.06 -17.78
C GLU A 26 18.92 7.80 -16.77
N HIS A 27 18.71 8.19 -15.51
CA HIS A 27 19.71 7.99 -14.45
C HIS A 27 20.00 6.50 -14.19
N ARG A 28 18.97 5.66 -14.22
CA ARG A 28 19.11 4.21 -14.10
C ARG A 28 19.92 3.62 -15.24
N ASN A 29 19.62 3.99 -16.48
CA ASN A 29 20.36 3.54 -17.65
C ASN A 29 21.82 3.99 -17.60
N ALA A 30 22.09 5.23 -17.18
CA ALA A 30 23.44 5.74 -17.01
C ALA A 30 24.24 4.93 -15.97
N MET A 31 23.64 4.60 -14.81
CA MET A 31 24.30 3.79 -13.79
C MET A 31 24.46 2.32 -14.19
N GLN A 32 23.50 1.76 -14.91
CA GLN A 32 23.64 0.43 -15.49
C GLN A 32 24.82 0.40 -16.48
N ASN A 33 24.89 1.35 -17.40
CA ASN A 33 26.00 1.44 -18.36
C ASN A 33 27.36 1.64 -17.67
N ALA A 34 27.40 2.41 -16.58
CA ALA A 34 28.62 2.58 -15.79
C ALA A 34 29.06 1.26 -15.10
N TRP A 35 28.11 0.51 -14.55
CA TRP A 35 28.37 -0.83 -13.99
C TRP A 35 28.88 -1.79 -15.07
N GLU A 36 28.21 -1.84 -16.23
CA GLU A 36 28.62 -2.71 -17.33
C GLU A 36 30.03 -2.40 -17.84
N LYS A 37 30.36 -1.11 -17.97
CA LYS A 37 31.73 -0.68 -18.30
C LYS A 37 32.71 -1.12 -17.22
N ALA A 38 32.40 -0.89 -15.94
CA ALA A 38 33.30 -1.21 -14.84
C ALA A 38 33.61 -2.72 -14.76
N VAL A 39 32.61 -3.56 -14.97
CA VAL A 39 32.77 -5.02 -14.94
C VAL A 39 33.48 -5.55 -16.19
N ASN A 40 33.34 -4.93 -17.34
CA ASN A 40 33.97 -5.42 -18.57
C ASN A 40 35.42 -4.94 -18.78
N ILE A 41 35.97 -4.12 -17.87
CA ILE A 41 37.38 -3.67 -17.95
C ILE A 41 38.32 -4.85 -17.66
N LYS A 42 39.39 -4.98 -18.46
CA LYS A 42 40.49 -5.91 -18.20
C LYS A 42 41.21 -5.47 -16.93
N ASN A 43 41.17 -6.31 -15.88
CA ASN A 43 41.64 -6.01 -14.52
C ASN A 43 40.89 -4.82 -13.89
N PRO A 44 39.62 -5.01 -13.49
CA PRO A 44 38.83 -3.93 -12.93
C PRO A 44 39.39 -3.48 -11.57
N ASN A 45 39.28 -2.19 -11.30
CA ASN A 45 39.60 -1.66 -9.98
C ASN A 45 38.52 -2.08 -8.97
N ASN A 46 38.92 -2.80 -7.91
CA ASN A 46 38.02 -3.28 -6.86
C ASN A 46 37.14 -2.15 -6.30
N PHE A 47 37.74 -1.03 -5.89
CA PHE A 47 37.00 0.11 -5.34
C PHE A 47 35.96 0.63 -6.33
N THR A 48 36.31 0.74 -7.61
CA THR A 48 35.37 1.15 -8.67
C THR A 48 34.20 0.16 -8.78
N LEU A 49 34.44 -1.15 -8.72
CA LEU A 49 33.36 -2.15 -8.74
C LEU A 49 32.42 -2.02 -7.53
N PHE A 50 32.97 -1.92 -6.33
CA PHE A 50 32.15 -1.77 -5.11
C PHE A 50 31.34 -0.46 -5.12
N GLU A 51 31.93 0.65 -5.55
CA GLU A 51 31.23 1.94 -5.61
C GLU A 51 30.20 2.00 -6.74
N THR A 52 30.48 1.45 -7.92
CA THR A 52 29.49 1.39 -9.02
C THR A 52 28.33 0.46 -8.66
N LEU A 53 28.60 -0.69 -8.03
CA LEU A 53 27.55 -1.58 -7.53
C LEU A 53 26.66 -0.89 -6.49
N LYS A 54 27.27 -0.21 -5.51
CA LYS A 54 26.56 0.58 -4.49
C LYS A 54 25.68 1.66 -5.11
N ARG A 55 26.17 2.35 -6.15
CA ARG A 55 25.41 3.39 -6.87
C ARG A 55 24.26 2.78 -7.67
N LEU A 56 24.47 1.65 -8.34
CA LEU A 56 23.42 0.91 -9.03
C LEU A 56 22.27 0.56 -8.08
N PHE A 57 22.59 -0.03 -6.92
CA PHE A 57 21.60 -0.29 -5.87
C PHE A 57 20.87 0.99 -5.45
N ARG A 58 21.59 2.09 -5.19
CA ARG A 58 20.96 3.36 -4.78
C ARG A 58 19.91 3.84 -5.79
N VAL A 59 20.19 3.75 -7.09
CA VAL A 59 19.25 4.20 -8.12
C VAL A 59 18.06 3.25 -8.23
N VAL A 60 18.28 1.93 -8.24
CA VAL A 60 17.18 0.95 -8.25
C VAL A 60 16.27 1.12 -7.04
N GLU A 61 16.84 1.36 -5.85
CA GLU A 61 16.08 1.54 -4.62
C GLU A 61 15.34 2.88 -4.56
N HIS A 62 15.92 3.93 -5.15
CA HIS A 62 15.22 5.19 -5.35
C HIS A 62 13.97 4.98 -6.20
N ASP A 63 14.10 4.23 -7.30
CA ASP A 63 12.99 3.98 -8.21
C ASP A 63 11.91 3.12 -7.57
N ARG A 64 12.31 2.06 -6.86
CA ARG A 64 11.41 1.23 -6.05
C ARG A 64 10.63 2.08 -5.05
N SER A 65 11.32 2.94 -4.30
CA SER A 65 10.72 3.85 -3.32
C SER A 65 9.70 4.79 -3.95
N HIS A 66 10.01 5.31 -5.15
CA HIS A 66 9.08 6.16 -5.90
C HIS A 66 7.79 5.41 -6.24
N TYR A 67 7.88 4.23 -6.85
CA TYR A 67 6.71 3.44 -7.24
C TYR A 67 5.87 2.98 -6.04
N VAL A 68 6.51 2.56 -4.95
CA VAL A 68 5.84 2.20 -3.70
C VAL A 68 5.06 3.40 -3.13
N LYS A 69 5.70 4.56 -2.98
CA LYS A 69 5.05 5.78 -2.47
C LYS A 69 3.92 6.23 -3.37
N ARG A 70 4.09 6.12 -4.69
CA ARG A 70 3.07 6.44 -5.67
C ARG A 70 1.83 5.57 -5.46
N PHE A 71 2.02 4.26 -5.33
CA PHE A 71 0.93 3.34 -5.03
C PHE A 71 0.26 3.63 -3.69
N GLU A 72 1.04 3.86 -2.63
CA GLU A 72 0.49 4.18 -1.29
C GLU A 72 -0.38 5.45 -1.33
N ARG A 73 0.08 6.49 -2.03
CA ARG A 73 -0.68 7.73 -2.21
C ARG A 73 -1.98 7.48 -2.98
N LEU A 74 -1.90 6.81 -4.14
CA LEU A 74 -3.09 6.49 -4.95
C LEU A 74 -4.09 5.67 -4.13
N ARG A 75 -3.62 4.67 -3.39
CA ARG A 75 -4.49 3.83 -2.54
C ARG A 75 -5.22 4.64 -1.47
N ASN A 76 -4.58 5.68 -0.93
CA ASN A 76 -5.14 6.48 0.17
C ASN A 76 -6.04 7.63 -0.30
N MET A 77 -5.83 8.15 -1.52
CA MET A 77 -6.53 9.33 -2.04
C MET A 77 -7.50 8.96 -3.17
N GLU A 78 -7.08 8.11 -4.11
CA GLU A 78 -7.76 7.82 -5.37
C GLU A 78 -7.82 6.30 -5.63
N LEU A 79 -8.63 5.59 -4.85
CA LEU A 79 -8.72 4.12 -4.91
C LEU A 79 -9.04 3.57 -6.31
N PRO A 80 -9.94 4.16 -7.12
CA PRO A 80 -10.17 3.73 -8.50
C PRO A 80 -8.92 3.83 -9.38
N GLU A 81 -8.17 4.93 -9.27
CA GLU A 81 -6.92 5.10 -10.02
C GLU A 81 -5.86 4.11 -9.54
N ALA A 82 -5.77 3.88 -8.22
CA ALA A 82 -4.87 2.88 -7.66
C ALA A 82 -5.13 1.48 -8.24
N ALA A 83 -6.40 1.10 -8.41
CA ALA A 83 -6.77 -0.19 -9.01
C ALA A 83 -6.36 -0.26 -10.49
N GLN A 84 -6.55 0.82 -11.25
CA GLN A 84 -6.15 0.90 -12.66
C GLN A 84 -4.63 0.83 -12.84
N GLN A 85 -3.86 1.50 -11.98
CA GLN A 85 -2.41 1.64 -12.10
C GLN A 85 -1.62 0.50 -11.45
N LEU A 86 -2.25 -0.30 -10.58
CA LEU A 86 -1.59 -1.36 -9.82
C LEU A 86 -0.80 -2.32 -10.69
N ALA A 87 -1.37 -2.80 -11.81
CA ALA A 87 -0.69 -3.72 -12.71
C ALA A 87 0.62 -3.13 -13.26
N SER A 88 0.55 -1.91 -13.81
CA SER A 88 1.72 -1.18 -14.33
C SER A 88 2.78 -0.98 -13.25
N ILE A 89 2.38 -0.60 -12.03
CA ILE A 89 3.32 -0.44 -10.90
C ILE A 89 3.98 -1.78 -10.55
N LYS A 90 3.23 -2.88 -10.50
CA LYS A 90 3.81 -4.21 -10.24
C LYS A 90 4.83 -4.58 -11.32
N ASP A 91 4.52 -4.34 -12.59
CA ASP A 91 5.43 -4.63 -13.69
C ASP A 91 6.74 -3.83 -13.56
N ARG A 92 6.67 -2.54 -13.24
CA ARG A 92 7.87 -1.71 -12.99
C ARG A 92 8.72 -2.24 -11.83
N LEU A 93 8.10 -2.67 -10.74
CA LEU A 93 8.82 -3.24 -9.60
C LEU A 93 9.52 -4.56 -9.98
N VAL A 94 8.87 -5.41 -10.77
CA VAL A 94 9.47 -6.66 -11.28
C VAL A 94 10.61 -6.38 -12.26
N GLU A 95 10.47 -5.39 -13.15
CA GLU A 95 11.52 -4.96 -14.08
C GLU A 95 12.80 -4.55 -13.34
N LEU A 96 12.66 -3.81 -12.23
CA LEU A 96 13.78 -3.40 -11.37
C LEU A 96 14.50 -4.61 -10.75
N ASP A 97 13.75 -5.61 -10.28
CA ASP A 97 14.32 -6.86 -9.73
C ASP A 97 15.10 -7.64 -10.79
N ILE A 98 14.52 -7.78 -11.99
CA ILE A 98 15.17 -8.45 -13.12
C ILE A 98 16.45 -7.72 -13.51
N LEU A 99 16.42 -6.40 -13.62
CA LEU A 99 17.59 -5.58 -13.96
C LEU A 99 18.72 -5.77 -12.94
N LEU A 100 18.38 -5.71 -11.66
CA LEU A 100 19.36 -5.86 -10.59
C LEU A 100 19.96 -7.27 -10.60
N ASN A 101 19.15 -8.31 -10.75
CA ASN A 101 19.64 -9.70 -10.79
C ASN A 101 20.55 -9.94 -12.01
N LYS A 102 20.17 -9.47 -13.21
CA LYS A 102 21.03 -9.54 -14.40
C LYS A 102 22.34 -8.79 -14.21
N SER A 103 22.32 -7.68 -13.48
CA SER A 103 23.54 -6.91 -13.18
C SER A 103 24.45 -7.67 -12.22
N LEU A 104 23.89 -8.38 -11.23
CA LEU A 104 24.65 -9.21 -10.29
C LEU A 104 25.23 -10.46 -10.94
N GLU A 105 24.56 -11.07 -11.92
CA GLU A 105 25.10 -12.20 -12.68
C GLU A 105 26.44 -11.88 -13.34
N LYS A 106 26.66 -10.61 -13.72
CA LYS A 106 27.92 -10.15 -14.31
C LYS A 106 29.10 -10.17 -13.34
N ILE A 107 28.86 -10.26 -12.03
CA ILE A 107 29.92 -10.46 -11.02
C ILE A 107 30.70 -11.77 -11.28
N ASN A 108 30.04 -12.78 -11.87
CA ASN A 108 30.68 -14.04 -12.23
C ASN A 108 31.84 -13.91 -13.23
N LEU A 109 31.98 -12.75 -13.89
CA LEU A 109 33.11 -12.44 -14.76
C LEU A 109 34.42 -12.21 -13.98
N HIS A 110 34.34 -12.01 -12.66
CA HIS A 110 35.49 -11.80 -11.75
C HIS A 110 35.46 -12.80 -10.59
N PRO A 111 35.81 -14.09 -10.83
CA PRO A 111 35.74 -15.15 -9.83
C PRO A 111 36.46 -14.82 -8.52
N GLU A 112 37.58 -14.11 -8.59
CA GLU A 112 38.41 -13.71 -7.46
C GLU A 112 37.75 -12.68 -6.55
N LEU A 113 36.82 -11.87 -7.08
CA LEU A 113 36.06 -10.88 -6.29
C LEU A 113 34.62 -11.32 -6.02
N ASN A 114 34.19 -12.45 -6.60
CA ASN A 114 32.80 -12.86 -6.64
C ASN A 114 32.20 -12.98 -5.24
N SER A 115 32.87 -13.70 -4.33
CA SER A 115 32.42 -13.86 -2.94
C SER A 115 32.25 -12.53 -2.21
N SER A 116 33.21 -11.62 -2.34
CA SER A 116 33.19 -10.31 -1.68
C SER A 116 32.11 -9.38 -2.25
N LEU A 117 31.96 -9.34 -3.57
CA LEU A 117 30.94 -8.53 -4.25
C LEU A 117 29.52 -9.06 -3.99
N LEU A 118 29.31 -10.38 -4.01
CA LEU A 118 28.03 -10.99 -3.66
C LEU A 118 27.68 -10.76 -2.19
N THR A 119 28.65 -10.92 -1.28
CA THR A 119 28.45 -10.62 0.14
C THR A 119 28.03 -9.17 0.35
N TYR A 120 28.67 -8.25 -0.37
CA TYR A 120 28.31 -6.83 -0.30
C TYR A 120 26.94 -6.53 -0.92
N ALA A 121 26.60 -7.13 -2.07
CA ALA A 121 25.27 -7.03 -2.67
C ALA A 121 24.18 -7.55 -1.73
N ASN A 122 24.43 -8.68 -1.07
CA ASN A 122 23.53 -9.25 -0.06
C ASN A 122 23.41 -8.35 1.16
N TYR A 123 24.50 -7.73 1.62
CA TYR A 123 24.45 -6.72 2.67
C TYR A 123 23.55 -5.55 2.27
N LEU A 124 23.71 -5.01 1.07
CA LEU A 124 22.87 -3.90 0.57
C LEU A 124 21.39 -4.31 0.53
N ARG A 125 21.07 -5.46 -0.07
CA ARG A 125 19.69 -5.94 -0.21
C ARG A 125 19.03 -6.27 1.13
N ASN A 126 19.69 -7.08 1.96
CA ASN A 126 19.08 -7.70 3.14
C ASN A 126 19.23 -6.88 4.42
N ASN A 127 20.19 -5.95 4.47
CA ASN A 127 20.39 -5.09 5.64
C ASN A 127 20.00 -3.66 5.32
N LYS A 128 20.70 -3.03 4.37
CA LYS A 128 20.54 -1.60 4.11
C LYS A 128 19.16 -1.24 3.53
N TYR A 129 18.69 -2.01 2.56
CA TYR A 129 17.43 -1.74 1.85
C TYR A 129 16.30 -2.70 2.21
N ARG A 130 16.46 -3.46 3.31
CA ARG A 130 15.47 -4.44 3.79
C ARG A 130 14.05 -3.91 3.85
N LYS A 131 13.88 -2.67 4.33
CA LYS A 131 12.56 -2.04 4.46
C LYS A 131 11.94 -1.75 3.09
N SER A 132 12.71 -1.16 2.18
CA SER A 132 12.30 -0.85 0.80
C SER A 132 11.87 -2.13 0.06
N GLU A 133 12.67 -3.18 0.18
CA GLU A 133 12.39 -4.51 -0.37
C GLU A 133 11.06 -5.09 0.17
N ALA A 134 10.84 -5.00 1.49
CA ALA A 134 9.61 -5.48 2.11
C ALA A 134 8.37 -4.69 1.64
N GLN A 135 8.49 -3.36 1.49
CA GLN A 135 7.40 -2.53 0.98
C GLN A 135 7.08 -2.85 -0.48
N SER A 136 8.10 -3.03 -1.33
CA SER A 136 7.92 -3.45 -2.72
C SER A 136 7.20 -4.78 -2.81
N LYS A 137 7.61 -5.77 -2.01
CA LYS A 137 6.91 -7.06 -1.93
C LYS A 137 5.45 -6.91 -1.50
N ALA A 138 5.17 -6.06 -0.51
CA ALA A 138 3.81 -5.79 -0.08
C ALA A 138 2.95 -5.22 -1.23
N VAL A 139 3.51 -4.35 -2.09
CA VAL A 139 2.82 -3.84 -3.29
C VAL A 139 2.60 -4.95 -4.33
N LEU A 140 3.59 -5.82 -4.55
CA LEU A 140 3.46 -6.95 -5.48
C LEU A 140 2.32 -7.91 -5.07
N PHE A 141 2.11 -8.11 -3.77
CA PHE A 141 1.01 -8.92 -3.22
C PHE A 141 -0.26 -8.12 -2.92
N ALA A 142 -0.26 -6.80 -3.13
CA ALA A 142 -1.44 -6.00 -2.90
C ALA A 142 -2.48 -6.32 -3.98
N ASP A 143 -3.73 -6.50 -3.55
CA ASP A 143 -4.89 -6.54 -4.43
C ASP A 143 -5.83 -5.41 -3.97
N ILE A 144 -6.40 -4.68 -4.93
CA ILE A 144 -7.40 -3.66 -4.66
C ILE A 144 -8.75 -4.22 -5.05
N THR A 145 -9.54 -4.58 -4.04
CA THR A 145 -10.98 -4.78 -4.22
C THR A 145 -11.64 -3.42 -4.12
N LEU A 146 -12.12 -2.90 -5.26
CA LEU A 146 -13.05 -1.79 -5.23
C LEU A 146 -14.30 -2.27 -4.48
N PRO A 147 -14.86 -1.48 -3.54
CA PRO A 147 -16.16 -1.80 -2.99
C PRO A 147 -17.10 -2.03 -4.17
N ASP A 148 -17.76 -3.18 -4.22
CA ASP A 148 -18.86 -3.40 -5.17
C ASP A 148 -19.70 -2.14 -5.13
N MET A 149 -19.84 -1.49 -6.29
CA MET A 149 -20.51 -0.21 -6.45
C MET A 149 -21.65 -0.17 -5.45
N ILE A 150 -21.58 0.75 -4.47
CA ILE A 150 -22.69 1.00 -3.56
C ILE A 150 -23.92 1.04 -4.47
N LYS A 151 -24.79 0.04 -4.38
CA LYS A 151 -26.02 0.02 -5.17
C LYS A 151 -26.66 1.36 -4.84
N LEU A 152 -26.67 2.26 -5.83
CA LEU A 152 -27.37 3.52 -5.68
C LEU A 152 -28.77 3.13 -5.21
N PRO A 153 -29.22 3.62 -4.03
CA PRO A 153 -30.50 3.22 -3.52
C PRO A 153 -31.49 3.45 -4.64
N THR A 154 -32.26 2.39 -4.93
CA THR A 154 -33.28 2.43 -5.97
C THR A 154 -34.17 3.65 -5.72
N PHE A 155 -34.83 4.16 -6.77
CA PHE A 155 -35.74 5.30 -6.62
C PHE A 155 -36.73 5.10 -5.45
N GLN A 156 -37.15 3.86 -5.22
CA GLN A 156 -38.01 3.45 -4.11
C GLN A 156 -37.32 3.54 -2.73
N GLU A 157 -36.05 3.13 -2.60
CA GLU A 157 -35.27 3.30 -1.36
C GLU A 157 -34.97 4.79 -1.07
N GLN A 158 -34.74 5.60 -2.11
CA GLN A 158 -34.60 7.05 -1.95
C GLN A 158 -35.90 7.70 -1.52
N ALA A 159 -37.04 7.27 -2.07
CA ALA A 159 -38.36 7.73 -1.66
C ALA A 159 -38.66 7.32 -0.21
N SER A 160 -38.30 6.09 0.18
CA SER A 160 -38.40 5.57 1.54
C SER A 160 -37.60 6.43 2.53
N LEU A 161 -36.32 6.69 2.24
CA LEU A 161 -35.46 7.51 3.10
C LEU A 161 -35.95 8.96 3.22
N LYS A 162 -36.51 9.52 2.14
CA LYS A 162 -37.14 10.85 2.19
C LYS A 162 -38.41 10.84 3.04
N ALA A 163 -39.27 9.83 2.88
CA ALA A 163 -40.47 9.67 3.70
C ALA A 163 -40.11 9.49 5.18
N GLU A 164 -39.10 8.69 5.49
CA GLU A 164 -38.63 8.46 6.86
C GLU A 164 -38.05 9.73 7.49
N LYS A 165 -37.28 10.53 6.73
CA LYS A 165 -36.82 11.87 7.19
C LYS A 165 -37.97 12.83 7.45
N ILE A 166 -39.01 12.81 6.61
CA ILE A 166 -40.22 13.62 6.81
C ILE A 166 -40.97 13.15 8.06
N ILE A 167 -41.16 11.84 8.23
CA ILE A 167 -41.81 11.26 9.41
C ILE A 167 -41.02 11.61 10.68
N ALA A 168 -39.70 11.44 10.68
CA ALA A 168 -38.85 11.78 11.82
C ALA A 168 -38.92 13.27 12.17
N LYS A 169 -38.93 14.16 11.16
CA LYS A 169 -39.09 15.61 11.36
C LYS A 169 -40.44 15.98 11.99
N HIS A 170 -41.50 15.26 11.61
CA HIS A 170 -42.85 15.50 12.13
C HIS A 170 -43.21 14.62 13.34
N ARG A 171 -42.31 13.74 13.78
CA ARG A 171 -42.52 12.83 14.92
C ARG A 171 -42.72 13.56 16.24
N HIS A 172 -42.18 14.78 16.36
CA HIS A 172 -42.38 15.65 17.52
C HIS A 172 -43.67 16.48 17.44
N HIS A 173 -44.38 16.47 16.30
CA HIS A 173 -45.64 17.20 16.08
C HIS A 173 -46.87 16.28 16.04
N LEU A 174 -46.68 14.98 16.22
CA LEU A 174 -47.79 14.03 16.35
C LEU A 174 -48.20 13.97 17.82
N GLU A 175 -49.40 14.46 18.13
CA GLU A 175 -50.01 14.25 19.45
C GLU A 175 -50.05 12.76 19.77
N PRO A 176 -49.83 12.37 21.04
CA PRO A 176 -50.15 11.02 21.47
C PRO A 176 -51.64 10.80 21.25
N LEU A 177 -52.01 9.89 20.34
CA LEU A 177 -53.38 9.40 20.23
C LEU A 177 -53.72 8.76 21.58
N TYR A 178 -54.47 9.52 22.38
CA TYR A 178 -55.02 9.11 23.66
C TYR A 178 -55.95 7.92 23.41
N LEU A 179 -55.54 6.73 23.87
CA LEU A 179 -56.42 5.59 24.01
C LEU A 179 -56.76 5.41 25.49
N ASP A 180 -57.95 5.89 25.81
CA ASP A 180 -58.91 5.42 26.82
C ASP A 180 -58.52 5.29 28.32
N LYS A 181 -59.18 6.17 29.07
CA LYS A 181 -60.02 5.89 30.26
C LYS A 181 -59.43 5.26 31.52
N LEU A 182 -59.66 6.03 32.59
CA LEU A 182 -60.12 5.59 33.92
C LEU A 182 -59.15 4.70 34.70
N THR A 183 -58.41 5.32 35.62
CA THR A 183 -58.71 5.21 37.06
C THR A 183 -57.75 6.10 37.85
N THR A 184 -58.28 7.16 38.44
CA THR A 184 -57.61 7.86 39.54
C THR A 184 -57.76 7.05 40.82
N ASN A 185 -56.73 7.19 41.65
CA ASN A 185 -56.65 6.90 43.08
C ASN A 185 -55.91 5.61 43.45
N LYS A 186 -54.64 5.78 43.83
CA LYS A 186 -54.26 5.76 45.25
C LYS A 186 -52.79 6.12 45.48
N SER A 187 -52.62 6.96 46.50
CA SER A 187 -51.53 6.97 47.49
C SER A 187 -50.09 7.19 47.01
N ASN A 188 -49.57 8.37 47.38
CA ASN A 188 -48.39 8.55 48.24
C ASN A 188 -47.42 7.37 48.33
N LYS A 189 -46.17 7.58 47.91
CA LYS A 189 -44.99 7.30 48.74
C LYS A 189 -43.69 7.88 48.15
N SER A 190 -43.18 8.87 48.90
CA SER A 190 -41.78 9.14 49.24
C SER A 190 -40.71 9.21 48.16
N TRP A 191 -40.14 10.41 48.08
CA TRP A 191 -38.75 10.68 47.71
C TRP A 191 -37.76 9.77 48.43
N ILE A 192 -36.86 9.14 47.67
CA ILE A 192 -35.50 8.81 48.12
C ILE A 192 -34.56 9.02 46.93
N LYS A 193 -33.71 10.06 46.98
CA LYS A 193 -32.46 10.09 46.22
C LYS A 193 -31.38 9.49 47.12
N PRO A 194 -30.46 8.66 46.59
CA PRO A 194 -29.04 8.97 46.77
C PRO A 194 -28.19 8.48 45.56
N PRO A 195 -26.86 8.40 45.63
CA PRO A 195 -25.95 9.51 45.36
C PRO A 195 -24.97 9.21 44.21
N LYS A 196 -24.43 10.26 43.56
CA LYS A 196 -23.25 10.12 42.69
C LYS A 196 -21.99 10.03 43.54
N ARG A 197 -21.26 8.90 43.46
CA ARG A 197 -19.86 8.80 43.90
C ARG A 197 -18.98 8.24 42.78
N GLN A 198 -18.01 9.08 42.41
CA GLN A 198 -16.59 8.86 42.09
C GLN A 198 -16.08 7.64 41.32
N LYS A 199 -15.15 7.98 40.41
CA LYS A 199 -14.21 7.16 39.64
C LYS A 199 -13.51 6.07 40.47
N MET A 200 -13.31 4.90 39.86
CA MET A 200 -12.12 4.07 40.10
C MET A 200 -11.55 3.54 38.78
N LEU A 201 -10.22 3.65 38.69
CA LEU A 201 -9.34 2.92 37.79
C LEU A 201 -9.31 1.44 38.17
N THR A 202 -9.29 0.56 37.19
CA THR A 202 -8.74 -0.80 37.32
C THR A 202 -8.02 -1.16 36.02
N ASP A 203 -6.71 -1.38 36.15
CA ASP A 203 -5.86 -2.11 35.22
C ASP A 203 -6.00 -3.63 35.42
N HIS A 204 -5.45 -4.38 34.44
CA HIS A 204 -5.23 -5.84 34.34
C HIS A 204 -6.32 -6.63 33.61
N LEU A 205 -6.04 -7.67 32.82
CA LEU A 205 -4.91 -8.18 32.01
C LEU A 205 -5.47 -9.48 31.38
N PHE A 206 -4.89 -9.90 30.24
CA PHE A 206 -4.97 -11.24 29.61
C PHE A 206 -6.18 -11.69 28.74
N GLY A 207 -5.81 -12.28 27.59
CA GLY A 207 -6.63 -13.10 26.68
C GLY A 207 -6.69 -12.51 25.27
N GLY A 208 -5.89 -12.88 24.26
CA GLY A 208 -5.31 -14.18 23.96
C GLY A 208 -6.18 -14.92 22.92
N ASN A 209 -5.74 -14.84 21.65
CA ASN A 209 -5.54 -16.00 20.76
C ASN A 209 -6.35 -16.13 19.44
N GLN A 210 -5.58 -16.58 18.42
CA GLN A 210 -5.85 -17.19 17.12
C GLN A 210 -6.83 -16.51 16.14
N ASN A 211 -6.29 -16.08 15.00
CA ASN A 211 -6.84 -16.48 13.70
C ASN A 211 -5.71 -16.65 12.67
N LYS A 212 -4.98 -17.75 12.80
CA LYS A 212 -4.20 -18.38 11.74
C LYS A 212 -5.14 -19.32 10.98
N SER A 213 -5.53 -18.97 9.77
CA SER A 213 -5.72 -19.91 8.66
C SER A 213 -6.41 -19.21 7.48
N LYS A 214 -5.60 -18.65 6.58
CA LYS A 214 -5.91 -18.51 5.14
C LYS A 214 -4.62 -18.23 4.35
N LEU A 215 -3.55 -18.91 4.76
CA LEU A 215 -2.40 -19.20 3.91
C LEU A 215 -2.69 -20.55 3.30
N LEU A 216 -3.24 -20.58 2.08
CA LEU A 216 -3.15 -21.68 1.11
C LEU A 216 -4.07 -21.36 -0.06
N LYS A 217 -3.55 -20.52 -0.96
CA LYS A 217 -3.78 -20.54 -2.41
C LYS A 217 -2.74 -19.58 -3.01
N LEU A 218 -1.47 -19.94 -2.78
CA LEU A 218 -0.34 -19.30 -3.44
C LEU A 218 -0.48 -19.55 -4.94
N SER A 219 -0.56 -18.46 -5.71
CA SER A 219 -0.61 -18.52 -7.17
C SER A 219 0.65 -19.21 -7.69
N ARG A 220 0.46 -20.23 -8.53
CA ARG A 220 1.54 -21.07 -9.12
C ARG A 220 2.59 -20.27 -9.92
N ILE A 221 2.31 -19.01 -10.22
CA ILE A 221 3.19 -18.12 -11.01
C ILE A 221 4.41 -17.68 -10.19
N TYR A 222 4.26 -17.41 -8.89
CA TYR A 222 5.40 -16.95 -8.06
C TYR A 222 6.34 -18.09 -7.67
N LEU A 223 5.80 -19.31 -7.50
CA LEU A 223 6.61 -20.51 -7.27
C LEU A 223 7.49 -20.85 -8.48
N TYR A 224 7.06 -20.56 -9.71
CA TYR A 224 7.85 -20.83 -10.91
C TYR A 224 9.11 -19.95 -11.00
N TYR A 225 9.01 -18.66 -10.62
CA TYR A 225 10.18 -17.77 -10.60
C TYR A 225 11.05 -17.95 -9.35
N HIS A 226 10.47 -18.26 -8.20
CA HIS A 226 11.24 -18.52 -6.98
C HIS A 226 11.99 -19.87 -7.06
N PHE A 227 11.43 -20.93 -7.65
CA PHE A 227 12.15 -22.22 -7.74
C PHE A 227 13.27 -22.25 -8.78
N LYS A 228 13.21 -21.42 -9.84
CA LYS A 228 14.24 -21.41 -10.87
C LYS A 228 15.51 -20.67 -10.44
N ILE A 229 15.39 -19.75 -9.47
CA ILE A 229 16.52 -18.97 -8.93
C ILE A 229 17.36 -19.76 -7.90
N TYR A 230 16.78 -20.74 -7.20
CA TYR A 230 17.48 -21.54 -6.20
C TYR A 230 17.99 -22.92 -6.71
N ARG A 231 17.99 -23.16 -8.03
CA ARG A 231 18.51 -24.42 -8.60
C ARG A 231 19.86 -24.27 -9.34
N PHE A 232 20.50 -23.12 -9.21
CA PHE A 232 21.86 -22.87 -9.74
C PHE A 232 22.85 -22.29 -8.72
N PHE A 233 22.52 -22.33 -7.42
CA PHE A 233 23.46 -22.01 -6.34
C PHE A 233 23.27 -23.00 -5.19
#